data_AF-A0A5C7K0H2-F1
#
_entry.id   AF-A0A5C7K0H2-F1
#
_cell.length_a   1.000
_cell.length_b   1.000
_cell.length_c   1.000
_cell.angle_alpha   90.00
_cell.angle_beta   90.00
_cell.angle_gamma   90.00
#
_symmetry.space_group_name_H-M   'P 1'
#
loop_
_entity.id
_entity.type
_entity.pdbx_description
1 polymer ?
#
loop_
_entity_poly.entity_id
_entity_poly.type
_entity_poly.pdbx_seq_one_letter_code
_entity_poly.pdbx_strand_id
1 'polypeptide(L)'
;MKSKDPRLEKAGVEGYNKPKRTPSHPTKSHIVVAKSGDQVKTIRFGQQGVKTNQTVGQREAFKSRHAANIAKGKMSAAYWADKVKWSPSKTASPSKKWKKGS
;
A
#
# COMPACT_ATOMS: atom_id res chain seq x y z
N MET A 1 20.02 8.99 -23.87
CA MET A 1 19.42 8.15 -22.79
C MET A 1 18.01 8.65 -22.55
N LYS A 2 16.98 7.77 -22.51
CA LYS A 2 15.63 8.21 -22.13
C LYS A 2 15.68 8.68 -20.67
N SER A 3 15.43 9.96 -20.44
CA SER A 3 15.33 10.55 -19.10
C SER A 3 14.32 9.75 -18.29
N LYS A 4 14.65 9.40 -17.04
CA LYS A 4 13.66 8.78 -16.15
C LYS A 4 12.52 9.78 -15.97
N ASP A 5 11.28 9.27 -15.90
CA ASP A 5 10.11 10.11 -15.66
C ASP A 5 10.35 10.93 -14.37
N PRO A 6 10.25 12.27 -14.41
CA PRO A 6 10.47 13.12 -13.23
C PRO A 6 9.63 12.73 -12.02
N ARG A 7 8.47 12.09 -12.22
CA ARG A 7 7.61 11.57 -11.14
C ARG A 7 8.28 10.42 -10.40
N LEU A 8 9.01 9.55 -11.09
CA LEU A 8 9.76 8.43 -10.49
C LEU A 8 10.92 8.96 -9.65
N GLU A 9 11.65 9.94 -10.17
CA GLU A 9 12.77 10.57 -9.46
C GLU A 9 12.30 11.30 -8.20
N LYS A 10 11.26 12.15 -8.31
CA LYS A 10 10.66 12.86 -7.17
C LYS A 10 10.11 11.93 -6.10
N ALA A 11 9.50 10.81 -6.51
CA ALA A 11 9.03 9.79 -5.57
C ALA A 11 10.16 8.92 -5.02
N GLY A 12 11.33 8.92 -5.68
CA GLY A 12 12.48 8.09 -5.40
C GLY A 12 12.19 6.59 -5.53
N VAL A 13 11.26 6.20 -6.39
CA VAL A 13 10.92 4.79 -6.65
C VAL A 13 11.74 4.24 -7.83
N GLU A 14 12.04 2.95 -7.83
CA GLU A 14 12.82 2.31 -8.89
C GLU A 14 12.12 2.25 -10.25
N GLY A 15 10.80 2.38 -10.26
CA GLY A 15 10.00 2.31 -11.47
C GLY A 15 8.50 2.36 -11.19
N TYR A 16 7.71 2.35 -12.26
CA TYR A 16 6.26 2.29 -12.12
C TYR A 16 5.84 1.00 -11.43
N ASN A 17 4.79 1.09 -10.61
CA ASN A 17 4.20 -0.05 -9.90
C ASN A 17 5.18 -0.78 -8.95
N LYS A 18 6.31 -0.15 -8.60
CA LYS A 18 7.29 -0.61 -7.62
C LYS A 18 7.20 0.22 -6.33
N PRO A 19 6.37 -0.18 -5.35
CA PRO A 19 6.22 0.58 -4.11
C PRO A 19 7.49 0.50 -3.25
N LYS A 20 7.77 1.57 -2.50
CA LYS A 20 8.83 1.58 -1.48
C LYS A 20 8.34 2.13 -0.14
N ARG A 21 9.11 1.89 0.92
CA ARG A 21 8.89 2.49 2.25
C ARG A 21 9.34 3.96 2.27
N THR A 22 8.68 4.74 3.10
CA THR A 22 8.99 6.17 3.33
C THR A 22 9.08 6.46 4.82
N PRO A 23 10.20 6.11 5.49
CA PRO A 23 10.35 6.27 6.94
C PRO A 23 10.24 7.73 7.40
N SER A 24 10.75 8.68 6.61
CA SER A 24 10.72 10.11 6.96
C SER A 24 9.42 10.83 6.60
N HIS A 25 8.42 10.14 6.01
CA HIS A 25 7.15 10.78 5.70
C HIS A 25 6.26 10.82 6.94
N PRO A 26 5.63 11.96 7.27
CA PRO A 26 4.97 12.15 8.57
C PRO A 26 3.79 11.20 8.78
N THR A 27 2.97 10.95 7.75
CA THR A 27 1.67 10.25 7.94
C THR A 27 1.52 8.95 7.16
N LYS A 28 2.40 8.67 6.18
CA LYS A 28 2.26 7.55 5.25
C LYS A 28 3.54 6.71 5.25
N SER A 29 3.37 5.40 5.30
CA SER A 29 4.49 4.45 5.40
C SER A 29 5.10 4.08 4.05
N HIS A 30 4.36 4.26 2.95
CA HIS A 30 4.80 3.85 1.62
C HIS A 30 4.40 4.86 0.53
N ILE A 31 5.11 4.78 -0.59
CA ILE A 31 4.84 5.50 -1.84
C ILE A 31 4.97 4.55 -3.03
N VAL A 32 4.19 4.80 -4.09
CA VAL A 32 4.32 4.18 -5.40
C VAL A 32 3.96 5.18 -6.48
N VAL A 33 4.62 5.12 -7.63
CA VAL A 33 4.13 5.75 -8.86
C VAL A 33 3.41 4.66 -9.64
N ALA A 34 2.09 4.67 -9.57
CA ALA A 34 1.26 3.68 -10.24
C ALA A 34 1.07 4.05 -11.71
N LYS A 35 1.09 3.04 -12.59
CA LYS A 35 0.79 3.17 -14.02
C LYS A 35 -0.19 2.10 -14.48
N SER A 36 -1.22 2.52 -15.22
CA SER A 36 -2.19 1.64 -15.89
C SER A 36 -2.59 2.26 -17.22
N GLY A 37 -2.24 1.63 -18.34
CA GLY A 37 -2.30 2.26 -19.65
C GLY A 37 -1.50 3.57 -19.66
N ASP A 38 -2.14 4.64 -20.09
CA ASP A 38 -1.58 6.00 -20.13
C ASP A 38 -1.69 6.75 -18.81
N GLN A 39 -2.51 6.26 -17.87
CA GLN A 39 -2.68 6.91 -16.59
C GLN A 39 -1.51 6.64 -15.65
N VAL A 40 -0.92 7.71 -15.14
CA VAL A 40 0.16 7.68 -14.15
C VAL A 40 -0.24 8.50 -12.92
N LYS A 41 -0.15 7.90 -11.73
CA LYS A 41 -0.52 8.54 -10.46
C LYS A 41 0.50 8.23 -9.37
N THR A 42 0.99 9.26 -8.69
CA THR A 42 1.79 9.09 -7.47
C THR A 42 0.85 8.89 -6.28
N ILE A 43 1.02 7.78 -5.57
CA ILE A 43 0.13 7.35 -4.47
C ILE A 43 0.98 7.11 -3.23
N ARG A 44 0.65 7.80 -2.14
CA ARG A 44 1.15 7.48 -0.79
C ARG A 44 0.09 6.71 -0.03
N PHE A 45 0.47 5.63 0.64
CA PHE A 45 -0.49 4.71 1.26
C PHE A 45 0.04 4.08 2.55
N GLY A 46 -0.90 3.55 3.35
CA GLY A 46 -0.65 2.94 4.66
C GLY A 46 -0.28 3.96 5.73
N GLN A 47 -0.89 3.87 6.92
CA GLN A 47 -0.56 4.76 8.03
C GLN A 47 0.88 4.55 8.53
N GLN A 48 1.56 5.63 8.87
CA GLN A 48 2.89 5.59 9.49
C GLN A 48 2.78 5.18 10.97
N GLY A 49 3.78 4.44 11.47
CA GLY A 49 3.88 4.06 12.89
C GLY A 49 2.97 2.90 13.34
N VAL A 50 1.91 2.58 12.60
CA VAL A 50 0.92 1.57 13.04
C VAL A 50 1.29 0.16 12.60
N LYS A 51 1.25 -0.78 13.56
CA LYS A 51 1.30 -2.22 13.28
C LYS A 51 -0.04 -2.69 12.73
N THR A 52 -0.02 -3.19 11.50
CA THR A 52 -1.22 -3.64 10.76
C THR A 52 -1.11 -5.14 10.46
N ASN A 53 -2.19 -5.77 10.00
CA ASN A 53 -2.23 -7.18 9.59
C ASN A 53 -1.70 -8.16 10.67
N GLN A 54 -2.02 -7.89 11.94
CA GLN A 54 -1.57 -8.74 13.06
C GLN A 54 -2.37 -10.04 13.15
N THR A 55 -3.62 -10.03 12.72
CA THR A 55 -4.52 -11.20 12.75
C THR A 55 -5.32 -11.31 11.46
N VAL A 56 -5.80 -12.51 11.13
CA VAL A 56 -6.68 -12.76 9.98
C VAL A 56 -7.95 -11.91 10.08
N GLY A 57 -8.51 -11.76 11.28
CA GLY A 57 -9.69 -10.93 11.50
C GLY A 57 -9.47 -9.45 11.15
N GLN A 58 -8.30 -8.88 11.48
CA GLN A 58 -7.97 -7.51 11.07
C GLN A 58 -7.88 -7.38 9.54
N ARG A 59 -7.25 -8.35 8.88
CA ARG A 59 -7.12 -8.38 7.41
C ARG A 59 -8.48 -8.46 6.74
N GLU A 60 -9.34 -9.37 7.18
CA GLU A 60 -10.69 -9.55 6.65
C GLU A 60 -11.54 -8.29 6.85
N ALA A 61 -11.47 -7.67 8.04
CA ALA A 61 -12.14 -6.40 8.30
C ALA A 61 -11.64 -5.26 7.41
N PHE A 62 -10.33 -5.16 7.15
CA PHE A 62 -9.78 -4.19 6.20
C PHE A 62 -10.31 -4.43 4.78
N LYS A 63 -10.26 -5.67 4.29
CA LYS A 63 -10.70 -6.04 2.94
C LYS A 63 -12.19 -5.77 2.75
N SER A 64 -13.02 -6.10 3.74
CA SER A 64 -14.46 -5.81 3.72
C SER A 64 -14.74 -4.31 3.61
N ARG A 65 -14.14 -3.47 4.45
CA ARG A 65 -14.33 -2.00 4.41
C ARG A 65 -13.81 -1.34 3.14
N HIS A 66 -12.80 -1.92 2.50
CA HIS A 66 -12.13 -1.31 1.35
C HIS A 66 -12.33 -2.03 0.02
N ALA A 67 -13.22 -3.02 -0.05
CA ALA A 67 -13.42 -3.88 -1.22
C ALA A 67 -13.62 -3.07 -2.52
N ALA A 68 -14.53 -2.10 -2.52
CA ALA A 68 -14.80 -1.24 -3.67
C ALA A 68 -13.57 -0.44 -4.14
N ASN A 69 -12.72 -0.01 -3.20
CA ASN A 69 -11.50 0.72 -3.54
C ASN A 69 -10.37 -0.21 -3.98
N ILE A 70 -10.32 -1.45 -3.49
CA ILE A 70 -9.37 -2.47 -3.97
C ILE A 70 -9.71 -2.85 -5.42
N ALA A 71 -10.99 -2.98 -5.74
CA ALA A 71 -11.48 -3.29 -7.09
C ALA A 71 -11.07 -2.27 -8.16
N LYS A 72 -10.83 -1.00 -7.78
CA LYS A 72 -10.29 0.05 -8.67
C LYS A 72 -8.85 -0.22 -9.14
N GLY A 73 -8.17 -1.24 -8.61
CA GLY A 73 -6.86 -1.68 -9.07
C GLY A 73 -5.73 -0.70 -8.76
N LYS A 74 -4.69 -0.69 -9.62
CA LYS A 74 -3.42 0.04 -9.39
C LYS A 74 -3.58 1.54 -9.15
N MET A 75 -4.71 2.15 -9.53
CA MET A 75 -4.97 3.58 -9.31
C MET A 75 -5.46 3.91 -7.89
N SER A 76 -5.61 2.90 -7.03
CA SER A 76 -6.13 3.04 -5.67
C SER A 76 -5.08 2.80 -4.59
N ALA A 77 -5.09 3.66 -3.57
CA ALA A 77 -4.27 3.49 -2.38
C ALA A 77 -4.65 2.21 -1.59
N ALA A 78 -5.93 1.82 -1.60
CA ALA A 78 -6.38 0.62 -0.91
C ALA A 78 -5.84 -0.65 -1.58
N TYR A 79 -5.77 -0.69 -2.91
CA TYR A 79 -5.16 -1.80 -3.65
C TYR A 79 -3.68 -1.98 -3.27
N TRP A 80 -2.92 -0.89 -3.20
CA TRP A 80 -1.51 -0.95 -2.81
C TRP A 80 -1.32 -1.33 -1.35
N ALA A 81 -2.16 -0.80 -0.45
CA ALA A 81 -2.16 -1.22 0.94
C ALA A 81 -2.49 -2.71 1.06
N ASP A 82 -3.48 -3.22 0.31
CA ASP A 82 -3.84 -4.64 0.32
C ASP A 82 -2.67 -5.51 -0.12
N LYS A 83 -2.12 -5.20 -1.30
CA LYS A 83 -1.01 -5.93 -1.91
C LYS A 83 0.26 -5.93 -1.04
N VAL A 84 0.59 -4.79 -0.43
CA VAL A 84 1.88 -4.60 0.25
C VAL A 84 1.82 -4.84 1.75
N LYS A 85 0.71 -4.50 2.42
CA LYS A 85 0.59 -4.57 3.89
C LYS A 85 -0.39 -5.65 4.35
N TRP A 86 -1.48 -5.89 3.62
CA TRP A 86 -2.55 -6.81 4.03
C TRP A 86 -2.56 -8.15 3.27
N SER A 87 -1.45 -8.49 2.59
CA SER A 87 -1.33 -9.79 1.94
C SER A 87 -1.39 -10.92 2.97
N PRO A 88 -1.97 -12.09 2.62
CA PRO A 88 -2.01 -13.23 3.54
C PRO A 88 -0.65 -13.68 4.04
N SER A 89 0.38 -13.61 3.19
CA SER A 89 1.77 -13.93 3.53
C SER A 89 2.40 -13.01 4.56
N LYS A 90 1.79 -11.86 4.85
CA LYS A 90 2.25 -10.88 5.85
C LYS A 90 1.39 -10.85 7.10
N THR A 91 0.38 -11.72 7.18
CA THR A 91 -0.47 -11.82 8.36
C THR A 91 0.28 -12.51 9.48
N ALA A 92 0.48 -11.84 10.61
CA ALA A 92 1.35 -12.34 11.68
C ALA A 92 0.76 -13.55 12.45
N SER A 93 -0.57 -13.68 12.50
CA SER A 93 -1.24 -14.75 13.24
C SER A 93 -2.49 -15.25 12.51
N PRO A 94 -2.76 -16.57 12.49
CA PRO A 94 -3.96 -17.13 11.89
C PRO A 94 -5.25 -16.81 12.67
N SER A 95 -5.14 -16.24 13.88
CA SER A 95 -6.29 -15.93 14.71
C SER A 95 -7.29 -14.99 14.01
N LYS A 96 -8.58 -15.23 14.20
CA LYS A 96 -9.65 -14.31 13.79
C LYS A 96 -9.99 -13.30 14.90
N LYS A 97 -9.52 -13.52 16.13
CA LYS A 97 -9.76 -12.60 17.24
C LYS A 97 -9.03 -11.27 16.97
N TRP A 98 -9.71 -10.16 17.23
CA TRP A 98 -9.09 -8.85 17.11
C TRP A 98 -8.04 -8.69 18.21
N LYS A 99 -6.81 -8.35 17.82
CA LYS A 99 -5.77 -7.90 18.75
C LYS A 99 -5.64 -6.40 18.60
N LYS A 100 -5.60 -5.67 19.71
CA LYS A 100 -5.36 -4.22 19.67
C LYS A 100 -3.97 -3.98 19.07
N GLY A 101 -3.91 -3.27 17.95
CA GLY A 101 -2.65 -2.77 17.44
C GLY A 101 -2.18 -1.61 18.31
N SER A 102 -0.92 -1.62 18.71
CA SER A 102 -0.23 -0.48 19.31
C SER A 102 -0.02 0.62 18.28
#